data_AF-A0A929UM34-F1
#
_entry.id   AF-A0A929UM34-F1
#
_cell.length_a   1.000
_cell.length_b   1.000
_cell.length_c   1.000
_cell.angle_alpha   90.00
_cell.angle_beta   90.00
_cell.angle_gamma   90.00
#
_symmetry.space_group_name_H-M   'P 1'
#
loop_
_entity.id
_entity.type
_entity.pdbx_description
1 polymer ?
#
loop_
_entity_poly.entity_id
_entity_poly.type
_entity_poly.pdbx_seq_one_letter_code
_entity_poly.pdbx_strand_id
1 'polypeptide(L)' 'SETSRQLFIHRNTLVYRLDKLQKSTGLDLRVFEDAITFKIAMMVVKYMQNVEKTDY' A
#
# COMPACT_ATOMS: atom_id res chain seq x y z
N SER A 1 1.67 7.37 -16.05
CA SER A 1 0.52 7.79 -15.22
C SER A 1 -0.72 6.90 -15.41
N GLU A 2 -0.57 5.61 -15.74
CA GLU A 2 -1.69 4.68 -15.95
C GLU A 2 -2.48 4.44 -14.66
N THR A 3 -1.77 4.17 -13.56
CA THR A 3 -2.34 3.99 -12.22
C THR A 3 -3.17 5.19 -11.76
N SER A 4 -2.74 6.41 -12.10
CA SER A 4 -3.50 7.64 -11.79
C SER A 4 -4.84 7.67 -12.51
N ARG A 5 -4.92 7.20 -13.76
CA ARG A 5 -6.18 7.08 -14.51
C ARG A 5 -7.08 5.99 -13.92
N GLN A 6 -6.51 4.83 -13.60
CA GLN A 6 -7.25 3.72 -12.97
C GLN A 6 -7.85 4.12 -11.61
N LEU A 7 -7.15 4.96 -10.86
CA LEU A 7 -7.60 5.47 -9.57
C LEU A 7 -8.43 6.75 -9.67
N PHE A 8 -8.67 7.28 -10.88
CA PHE A 8 -9.37 8.56 -11.11
C PHE A 8 -8.80 9.75 -10.32
N ILE A 9 -7.47 9.77 -10.13
CA ILE A 9 -6.77 10.85 -9.41
C ILE A 9 -5.68 11.48 -10.28
N HIS A 10 -5.33 12.73 -9.98
CA HIS A 10 -4.22 13.38 -10.64
C HIS A 10 -2.89 12.72 -10.28
N ARG A 11 -1.93 12.71 -11.23
CA ARG A 11 -0.59 12.13 -11.04
C ARG A 11 0.14 12.66 -9.80
N ASN A 12 0.04 13.95 -9.53
CA ASN A 12 0.72 14.55 -8.37
C ASN A 12 0.05 14.16 -7.06
N THR A 13 -1.27 13.97 -7.06
CA THR A 13 -1.99 13.44 -5.90
C THR A 13 -1.56 12.00 -5.61
N LEU A 14 -1.33 11.20 -6.65
CA LEU A 14 -0.77 9.85 -6.49
C LEU A 14 0.65 9.91 -5.90
N VAL A 15 1.54 10.73 -6.45
CA VAL A 15 2.91 10.90 -5.95
C VAL A 15 2.91 11.36 -4.48
N TYR A 16 2.11 12.36 -4.14
CA TYR A 16 1.98 12.84 -2.77
C TYR A 16 1.52 11.74 -1.80
N ARG A 17 0.56 10.90 -2.21
CA ARG A 17 0.12 9.75 -1.39
C ARG A 17 1.24 8.73 -1.21
N LEU A 18 2.02 8.45 -2.24
CA LEU A 18 3.18 7.55 -2.16
C LEU A 18 4.25 8.12 -1.21
N ASP A 19 4.56 9.42 -1.33
CA ASP A 19 5.54 10.07 -0.44
C ASP A 19 5.06 10.06 1.02
N LYS A 20 3.76 10.29 1.26
CA LYS A 20 3.18 10.21 2.61
C LYS A 20 3.26 8.79 3.17
N LEU A 21 3.00 7.77 2.34
CA LEU A 21 3.11 6.37 2.72
C LEU A 21 4.56 6.04 3.10
N GLN A 22 5.52 6.39 2.25
CA GLN A 22 6.94 6.20 2.52
C GLN A 22 7.38 6.85 3.83
N LYS A 23 6.92 8.07 4.14
CA LYS A 23 7.22 8.72 5.42
C LYS A 23 6.65 7.98 6.63
N SER A 24 5.49 7.34 6.50
CA SER A 24 4.85 6.61 7.60
C SER A 24 5.37 5.19 7.80
N THR A 25 5.78 4.51 6.73
CA THR A 25 6.17 3.09 6.78
C THR A 25 7.66 2.88 6.62
N GLY A 26 8.40 3.88 6.13
CA GLY A 26 9.80 3.75 5.72
C GLY A 26 10.00 3.03 4.38
N LEU A 27 8.94 2.60 3.71
CA LEU A 27 9.01 1.80 2.48
C LEU A 27 8.69 2.64 1.24
N ASP A 28 9.57 2.64 0.24
CA ASP A 28 9.33 3.29 -1.05
C ASP A 28 8.71 2.31 -2.04
N LEU A 29 7.39 2.40 -2.26
CA LEU A 29 6.68 1.48 -3.18
C LEU A 29 7.04 1.65 -4.67
N ARG A 30 7.93 2.58 -5.01
CA ARG A 30 8.54 2.66 -6.35
C ARG A 30 9.73 1.70 -6.49
N VAL A 31 10.30 1.25 -5.38
CA VAL A 31 11.34 0.21 -5.31
C VAL A 31 10.65 -1.16 -5.24
N PHE A 32 11.09 -2.10 -6.07
CA PHE A 32 10.45 -3.40 -6.18
C PHE A 32 10.48 -4.19 -4.86
N GLU A 33 11.64 -4.26 -4.20
CA GLU A 33 11.80 -4.98 -2.93
C GLU A 33 10.86 -4.45 -1.83
N ASP A 34 10.86 -3.13 -1.63
CA ASP A 34 9.96 -2.46 -0.69
C ASP A 34 8.48 -2.72 -1.01
N ALA A 35 8.12 -2.76 -2.30
CA ALA A 35 6.76 -3.07 -2.72
C ALA A 35 6.37 -4.53 -2.40
N ILE A 36 7.30 -5.49 -2.56
CA ILE A 36 7.07 -6.89 -2.17
C ILE A 36 6.94 -7.00 -0.65
N THR A 37 7.82 -6.36 0.12
CA THR A 37 7.70 -6.30 1.59
C THR A 37 6.36 -5.73 2.03
N PHE A 38 5.93 -4.62 1.42
CA PHE A 38 4.64 -4.01 1.71
C PHE A 38 3.48 -4.94 1.34
N LYS A 39 3.57 -5.65 0.21
CA LYS A 39 2.54 -6.62 -0.21
C LYS A 39 2.39 -7.76 0.79
N ILE A 40 3.49 -8.32 1.28
CA ILE A 40 3.48 -9.39 2.29
C ILE A 40 2.90 -8.86 3.61
N ALA A 41 3.32 -7.68 4.07
CA ALA A 41 2.77 -7.05 5.26
C ALA A 41 1.23 -6.88 5.18
N MET A 42 0.73 -6.42 4.03
CA MET A 42 -0.72 -6.30 3.78
C MET A 42 -1.44 -7.64 3.76
N MET A 43 -0.80 -8.71 3.26
CA MET A 43 -1.37 -10.07 3.32
C MET A 43 -1.49 -10.57 4.76
N VAL A 44 -0.47 -10.34 5.59
CA VAL A 44 -0.49 -10.71 7.02
C VAL A 44 -1.57 -9.93 7.76
N VAL A 45 -1.67 -8.61 7.58
CA VAL A 45 -2.73 -7.79 8.21
C VAL A 45 -4.12 -8.30 7.82
N LYS A 46 -4.36 -8.60 6.54
CA LYS A 46 -5.64 -9.15 6.08
C LYS A 46 -5.93 -10.51 6.71
N TYR A 47 -4.91 -11.35 6.86
CA TYR A 47 -5.06 -12.65 7.52
C TYR A 47 -5.46 -12.47 8.99
N MET A 48 -4.76 -11.61 9.74
CA MET A 48 -5.08 -11.34 11.15
C MET A 48 -6.52 -10.81 11.32
N GLN A 49 -6.95 -9.87 10.47
CA GLN A 49 -8.33 -9.36 10.49
C GLN A 49 -9.38 -10.42 10.17
N ASN A 50 -9.06 -11.42 9.35
CA ASN A 50 -9.98 -12.51 9.06
C ASN A 50 -10.05 -13.52 10.20
N VAL A 51 -8.92 -13.79 10.86
CA VAL A 51 -8.86 -14.65 12.06
C VAL A 51 -9.72 -14.02 13.16
N GLU A 52 -9.51 -12.73 13.46
CA GLU A 52 -10.32 -11.99 14.44
C GLU A 52 -11.83 -12.08 14.16
N LYS A 53 -12.26 -12.00 12.90
CA LYS A 53 -13.67 -12.14 12.51
C LYS A 53 -14.23 -13.54 12.64
N THR A 54 -13.39 -14.56 12.64
CA THR A 54 -13.81 -15.97 12.75
C THR A 54 -13.97 -16.38 14.21
N ASP A 55 -13.29 -15.67 15.13
CA ASP A 55 -13.32 -15.91 16.57
C ASP A 55 -14.51 -15.22 17.30
N TYR A 56 -15.38 -14.51 16.56
CA TYR A 56 -16.66 -13.93 17.03
C TYR A 56 -17.84 -14.57 16.30
#